data_AF-K2EH23-F1
#
_entry.id   AF-K2EH23-F1
#
_cell.length_a   1.000
_cell.length_b   1.000
_cell.length_c   1.000
_cell.angle_alpha   90.00
_cell.angle_beta   90.00
_cell.angle_gamma   90.00
#
_symmetry.space_group_name_H-M   'P 1'
#
loop_
_entity.id
_entity.type
_entity.pdbx_description
1 polymer ?
#
loop_
_entity_poly.entity_id
_entity_poly.type
_entity_poly.pdbx_seq_one_letter_code
_entity_poly.pdbx_strand_id
1 'polypeptide(L)' 'MPKILSEPQQSLVSKLKSGAKLHHDLATGLFRLHDGPLRRSVHPATVQSLLAAGVMRKSLAGDCSLA' A
#
# COMPACT_ATOMS: atom_id res chain seq x y z
N MET A 1 12.93 -8.49 -15.22
CA MET A 1 13.68 -8.83 -13.99
C MET A 1 12.71 -8.80 -12.81
N PRO A 2 12.68 -9.81 -11.92
CA PRO A 2 11.87 -9.74 -10.72
C PRO A 2 12.34 -8.57 -9.85
N LYS A 3 11.44 -7.63 -9.53
CA LYS A 3 11.78 -6.46 -8.71
C LYS A 3 12.02 -6.93 -7.28
N ILE A 4 13.24 -6.75 -6.76
CA ILE A 4 13.55 -6.99 -5.36
C ILE A 4 12.87 -5.89 -4.55
N LEU A 5 11.94 -6.28 -3.68
CA LEU A 5 11.24 -5.37 -2.79
C LEU A 5 12.09 -5.09 -1.55
N SER A 6 12.10 -3.84 -1.07
CA SER A 6 12.70 -3.51 0.22
C SER A 6 11.87 -4.08 1.38
N GLU A 7 12.46 -4.18 2.57
CA GLU A 7 11.76 -4.72 3.75
C GLU A 7 10.42 -4.03 4.05
N PRO A 8 10.30 -2.68 4.03
CA PRO A 8 9.01 -2.01 4.22
C PRO A 8 7.98 -2.35 3.12
N GLN A 9 8.44 -2.52 1.88
CA GLN A 9 7.58 -2.91 0.76
C GLN A 9 7.09 -4.36 0.92
N GLN A 10 7.98 -5.28 1.28
CA GLN A 10 7.63 -6.67 1.54
C GLN A 10 6.62 -6.79 2.69
N SER A 11 6.86 -6.06 3.78
CA SER A 11 5.96 -6.03 4.94
C SER A 11 4.55 -5.53 4.56
N LEU A 12 4.48 -4.44 3.79
CA LEU A 12 3.21 -3.91 3.30
C LEU A 12 2.48 -4.91 2.39
N VAL A 13 3.18 -5.49 1.41
CA VAL A 13 2.61 -6.49 0.50
C VAL A 13 2.12 -7.72 1.28
N SER A 14 2.88 -8.20 2.26
CA SER A 14 2.49 -9.32 3.12
C SER A 14 1.20 -9.02 3.87
N LYS A 15 1.08 -7.83 4.48
CA LYS A 15 -0.15 -7.40 5.15
C LYS A 15 -1.36 -7.35 4.21
N LEU A 16 -1.17 -6.82 2.99
CA LEU A 16 -2.23 -6.80 1.98
C LEU A 16 -2.67 -8.21 1.57
N LYS A 17 -1.73 -9.16 1.43
CA LYS A 17 -2.05 -10.57 1.17
C LYS A 17 -2.83 -11.21 2.32
N SER A 18 -2.54 -10.80 3.56
CA SER A 18 -3.26 -11.24 4.76
C SER A 18 -4.63 -10.58 4.96
N GLY A 19 -5.08 -9.74 4.01
CA GLY A 19 -6.40 -9.11 4.04
C GLY A 19 -6.43 -7.70 4.62
N ALA A 20 -5.29 -7.11 4.96
CA ALA A 20 -5.23 -5.69 5.31
C ALA A 20 -5.65 -4.82 4.12
N LYS A 21 -6.26 -3.67 4.41
CA LYS A 21 -6.74 -2.72 3.39
C LYS A 21 -5.91 -1.46 3.42
N LEU A 22 -5.41 -1.02 2.26
CA LEU A 22 -4.70 0.24 2.13
C LEU A 22 -5.57 1.24 1.38
N HIS A 23 -5.73 2.43 1.94
CA HIS A 23 -6.51 3.50 1.34
C HIS A 23 -5.71 4.81 1.35
N HIS A 24 -5.75 5.54 0.25
CA HIS A 24 -5.18 6.87 0.15
C HIS A 24 -6.25 7.90 0.48
N ASP A 25 -6.14 8.49 1.66
CA ASP A 25 -7.00 9.59 2.07
C ASP A 25 -6.65 10.83 1.25
N LEU A 26 -7.55 11.19 0.32
CA LEU A 26 -7.35 12.31 -0.60
C LEU A 26 -7.39 13.67 0.10
N ALA A 27 -8.06 13.78 1.25
CA ALA A 27 -8.13 15.04 1.98
C ALA A 27 -6.82 15.32 2.72
N THR A 28 -6.18 14.29 3.26
CA THR A 28 -4.93 14.44 4.03
C THR A 28 -3.67 14.11 3.24
N GLY A 29 -3.80 13.46 2.07
CA GLY A 29 -2.68 12.95 1.27
C GLY A 29 -1.95 11.76 1.90
N LEU A 30 -2.53 11.16 2.95
CA LEU A 30 -1.90 10.07 3.70
C LEU A 30 -2.40 8.71 3.22
N PHE A 31 -1.51 7.73 3.20
CA PHE A 31 -1.89 6.34 3.00
C PHE A 31 -2.16 5.69 4.35
N ARG A 32 -3.38 5.18 4.53
CA ARG A 32 -3.85 4.53 5.75
C ARG A 32 -3.97 3.02 5.50
N LEU A 33 -3.21 2.25 6.27
CA LEU A 33 -3.31 0.81 6.32
C LEU A 33 -4.21 0.39 7.48
N HIS A 34 -5.24 -0.38 7.15
CA HIS A 34 -6.20 -0.97 8.07
C HIS A 34 -5.90 -2.46 8.18
N ASP A 35 -5.43 -2.89 9.34
CA ASP A 35 -5.04 -4.26 9.66
C ASP A 35 -5.85 -4.70 10.89
N GLY A 36 -7.07 -5.20 10.63
CA GLY A 36 -8.07 -5.45 11.68
C GLY A 36 -8.45 -4.15 12.43
N PRO A 37 -8.31 -4.11 13.78
CA PRO A 37 -8.59 -2.91 14.57
C PRO A 37 -7.49 -1.84 14.44
N LEU A 38 -6.32 -2.19 13.91
CA LEU A 38 -5.17 -1.29 13.84
C LEU A 38 -5.23 -0.42 12.59
N ARG A 39 -5.02 0.88 12.79
CA ARG A 39 -4.85 1.86 11.72
C ARG A 39 -3.46 2.47 11.79
N ARG A 40 -2.71 2.42 10.70
CA ARG A 40 -1.35 2.96 10.62
C ARG A 40 -1.17 3.79 9.36
N SER A 41 -0.33 4.81 9.42
CA SER A 41 0.10 5.53 8.23
C SER A 41 1.23 4.76 7.54
N VAL A 42 1.20 4.74 6.22
CA VAL A 42 2.28 4.23 5.37
C VAL A 42 2.94 5.41 4.67
N HIS A 43 4.26 5.42 4.64
CA HIS A 43 5.00 6.47 3.97
C HIS A 43 4.66 6.50 2.46
N PRO A 44 4.32 7.67 1.87
CA PRO A 44 3.91 7.76 0.47
C PRO A 44 4.92 7.16 -0.51
N ALA A 45 6.22 7.35 -0.26
CA ALA A 45 7.29 6.79 -1.10
C ALA A 45 7.22 5.25 -1.20
N THR A 46 6.84 4.54 -0.13
CA THR A 46 6.69 3.08 -0.15
C THR A 46 5.55 2.66 -1.07
N VAL A 47 4.42 3.38 -1.02
CA VAL A 47 3.26 3.08 -1.86
C VAL A 47 3.52 3.45 -3.32
N GLN A 48 4.07 4.63 -3.57
CA GLN A 48 4.38 5.10 -4.93
C GLN A 48 5.37 4.19 -5.64
N SER A 49 6.41 3.72 -4.95
CA SER A 49 7.40 2.80 -5.55
C SER A 49 6.83 1.43 -5.91
N LEU A 50 5.80 0.96 -5.19
CA LEU A 50 5.04 -0.26 -5.48
C LEU A 50 4.03 -0.06 -6.63
N LEU A 51 3.39 1.11 -6.71
CA LEU A 51 2.53 1.49 -7.85
C LEU A 51 3.36 1.59 -9.13
N ALA A 52 4.50 2.28 -9.10
CA ALA A 52 5.42 2.40 -10.22
C ALA A 52 6.05 1.05 -10.63
N ALA A 53 6.09 0.08 -9.70
CA ALA A 53 6.51 -1.28 -9.99
C ALA A 53 5.44 -2.13 -10.71
N GLY A 54 4.19 -1.67 -10.74
CA GLY A 54 3.05 -2.50 -11.14
C GLY A 54 2.68 -3.60 -10.13
N VAL A 55 3.21 -3.56 -8.90
CA VAL A 55 2.89 -4.54 -7.84
C VAL A 55 1.56 -4.22 -7.16
N MET A 56 1.20 -2.93 -7.13
CA MET A 56 -0.09 -2.46 -6.62
C MET A 56 -0.81 -1.65 -7.68
N ARG A 57 -2.12 -1.54 -7.53
CA ARG A 57 -2.98 -0.62 -8.27
C ARG A 57 -3.71 0.28 -7.28
N LYS A 58 -4.02 1.50 -7.73
CA LYS A 58 -4.79 2.48 -6.97
C LYS A 58 -6.03 2.86 -7.77
N SER A 59 -7.20 2.82 -7.13
CA SER A 59 -8.46 3.28 -7.70
C SER A 59 -8.54 4.82 -7.68
N LEU A 60 -9.46 5.38 -8.47
CA LEU A 60 -9.76 6.83 -8.42
C LEU A 60 -10.28 7.27 -7.04
N ALA A 61 -10.96 6.37 -6.33
CA ALA A 61 -11.45 6.61 -4.97
C ALA A 61 -10.34 6.57 -3.91
N GLY A 62 -9.14 6.10 -4.25
CA GLY A 62 -7.99 6.03 -3.33
C GLY A 62 -7.68 4.63 -2.80
N ASP A 63 -8.50 3.63 -3.09
CA ASP A 63 -8.25 2.25 -2.64
C ASP A 63 -7.02 1.68 -3.33
N CYS A 64 -6.14 1.09 -2.53
CA CYS A 64 -4.90 0.47 -3.01
C CYS A 64 -4.97 -1.05 -2.79
N SER A 65 -4.81 -1.81 -3.85
CA SER A 65 -4.82 -3.28 -3.82
C SER A 65 -3.62 -3.85 -4.56
N LEU A 66 -3.29 -5.11 -4.30
CA LEU A 66 -2.32 -5.85 -5.11
C LEU A 66 -2.86 -6.01 -6.55
N ALA A 67 -1.95 -5.98 -7.52
CA ALA A 67 -2.25 -6.03 -8.95
C ALA A 67 -2.59 -7.43 -9.47
#